data_AF-E7SCP8-F1
#
_entry.id   AF-E7SCP8-F1
#
_cell.length_a   1.000
_cell.length_b   1.000
_cell.length_c   1.000
_cell.angle_alpha   90.00
_cell.angle_beta   90.00
_cell.angle_gamma   90.00
#
_symmetry.space_group_name_H-M   'P 1'
#
loop_
_entity.id
_entity.type
_entity.pdbx_description
1 polymer ?
#
loop_
_entity_poly.entity_id
_entity_poly.type
_entity_poly.pdbx_seq_one_letter_code
_entity_poly.pdbx_strand_id
1 'polypeptide(L)'
;MKMKKTYFVYRDSEALERQSDGAEFCKIPEFCDDQIYFYCDEYMLFWTSIDDVGEIDKARDFKLKGQIVPATLEEISKEGLISSIHSVKQYAIENGKVVGITYIHLDS
;
A
#
# COMPACT_ATOMS: atom_id res chain seq x y z
N MET A 1 -7.93 22.56 -0.44
CA MET A 1 -6.97 22.05 0.56
C MET A 1 -5.93 21.19 -0.15
N LYS A 2 -4.65 21.40 0.12
CA LYS A 2 -3.53 20.63 -0.45
C LYS A 2 -3.02 19.66 0.61
N MET A 3 -2.89 18.39 0.26
CA MET A 3 -2.44 17.33 1.15
C MET A 3 -1.45 16.44 0.42
N LYS A 4 -0.55 15.82 1.17
CA LYS A 4 0.33 14.75 0.69
C LYS A 4 0.01 13.48 1.46
N LYS A 5 -0.11 12.36 0.76
CA LYS A 5 -0.26 11.03 1.36
C LYS A 5 0.88 10.15 0.89
N THR A 6 1.65 9.60 1.83
CA THR A 6 2.85 8.83 1.54
C THR A 6 2.64 7.39 1.96
N TYR A 7 2.91 6.47 1.05
CA TYR A 7 2.86 5.04 1.25
C TYR A 7 4.24 4.44 1.01
N PHE A 8 4.59 3.48 1.86
CA PHE A 8 5.64 2.51 1.55
C PHE A 8 5.04 1.43 0.65
N VAL A 9 5.83 0.89 -0.26
CA VAL A 9 5.37 -0.05 -1.28
C VAL A 9 6.24 -1.30 -1.25
N TYR A 10 5.60 -2.46 -1.19
CA TYR A 10 6.20 -3.76 -1.48
C TYR A 10 5.94 -4.11 -2.94
N ARG A 11 6.96 -4.62 -3.63
CA ARG A 11 6.85 -5.04 -5.03
C ARG A 11 7.12 -6.53 -5.12
N ASP A 12 6.08 -7.32 -5.35
CA ASP A 12 6.24 -8.75 -5.64
C ASP A 12 6.84 -8.96 -7.05
N SER A 13 7.32 -10.18 -7.30
CA SER A 13 8.00 -10.54 -8.56
C SER A 13 7.11 -10.39 -9.80
N GLU A 14 5.80 -10.47 -9.64
CA GLU A 14 4.83 -10.44 -10.74
C GLU A 14 4.19 -9.06 -10.92
N ALA A 15 4.52 -8.06 -10.08
CA ALA A 15 3.96 -6.71 -10.16
C ALA A 15 4.11 -6.09 -11.56
N LEU A 16 5.24 -6.34 -12.24
CA LEU A 16 5.47 -5.86 -13.60
C LEU A 16 4.50 -6.50 -14.62
N GLU A 17 4.27 -7.80 -14.52
CA GLU A 17 3.37 -8.54 -15.42
C GLU A 17 1.92 -8.09 -15.25
N ARG A 18 1.54 -7.80 -13.99
CA ARG A 18 0.25 -7.20 -13.65
C ARG A 18 0.20 -5.68 -13.85
N GLN A 19 1.24 -5.06 -14.43
CA GLN A 19 1.29 -3.60 -14.67
C GLN A 19 0.93 -2.77 -13.42
N SER A 20 1.38 -3.21 -12.25
CA SER A 20 1.12 -2.57 -10.97
C SER A 20 2.40 -1.99 -10.38
N ASP A 21 2.26 -0.90 -9.63
CA ASP A 21 3.34 -0.32 -8.83
C ASP A 21 3.76 -1.23 -7.64
N GLY A 22 2.99 -2.27 -7.36
CA GLY A 22 3.10 -3.13 -6.18
C GLY A 22 1.97 -2.86 -5.18
N ALA A 23 2.14 -3.36 -3.96
CA ALA A 23 1.16 -3.20 -2.90
C ALA A 23 1.64 -2.18 -1.85
N GLU A 24 0.77 -1.23 -1.54
CA GLU A 24 0.95 -0.20 -0.54
C GLU A 24 0.72 -0.77 0.87
N PHE A 25 1.67 -0.55 1.77
CA PHE A 25 1.50 -0.87 3.18
C PHE A 25 0.46 0.08 3.78
N CYS A 26 -0.65 -0.47 4.26
CA CYS A 26 -1.79 0.30 4.74
C CYS A 26 -2.43 -0.29 5.99
N LYS A 27 -3.28 0.51 6.62
CA LYS A 27 -4.14 0.15 7.75
C LYS A 27 -5.59 0.39 7.33
N ILE A 28 -6.50 -0.41 7.87
CA ILE A 28 -7.95 -0.29 7.65
C ILE A 28 -8.61 0.06 8.99
N PRO A 29 -8.79 1.36 9.31
CA PRO A 29 -9.35 1.77 10.61
C PRO A 29 -10.74 1.20 10.89
N GLU A 30 -11.53 0.89 9.85
CA GLU A 30 -12.86 0.27 9.97
C GLU A 30 -12.82 -1.08 10.70
N PHE A 31 -11.72 -1.83 10.62
CA PHE A 31 -11.58 -3.14 11.25
C PHE A 31 -11.16 -3.06 12.72
N CYS A 32 -10.72 -1.88 13.19
CA CYS A 32 -10.29 -1.66 14.57
C CYS A 32 -9.21 -2.65 15.04
N ASP A 33 -8.30 -3.03 14.14
CA ASP A 33 -7.15 -3.88 14.42
C ASP A 33 -5.80 -3.17 14.21
N ASP A 34 -4.75 -3.80 14.72
CA ASP A 34 -3.37 -3.34 14.56
C ASP A 34 -2.66 -4.01 13.37
N GLN A 35 -3.37 -4.75 12.52
CA GLN A 35 -2.80 -5.43 11.35
C GLN A 35 -2.41 -4.46 10.20
N ILE A 36 -1.27 -4.73 9.59
CA ILE A 36 -0.86 -4.13 8.31
C ILE A 36 -1.45 -4.96 7.15
N TYR A 37 -2.03 -4.27 6.19
CA TYR A 37 -2.55 -4.82 4.94
C TYR A 37 -1.73 -4.31 3.77
N PHE A 38 -1.75 -5.07 2.68
CA PHE A 38 -1.08 -4.74 1.43
C PHE A 38 -2.14 -4.42 0.38
N TYR A 39 -2.24 -3.15 -0.02
CA TYR A 39 -3.28 -2.68 -0.93
C TYR A 39 -2.72 -2.37 -2.32
N CYS A 40 -3.28 -2.99 -3.35
CA CYS A 40 -3.00 -2.64 -4.73
C CYS A 40 -4.10 -1.73 -5.27
N ASP A 41 -3.74 -0.49 -5.61
CA ASP A 41 -4.70 0.53 -6.07
C ASP A 41 -5.25 0.21 -7.46
N GLU A 42 -4.42 -0.36 -8.36
CA GLU A 42 -4.82 -0.65 -9.74
C GLU A 42 -5.95 -1.69 -9.82
N TYR A 43 -5.98 -2.63 -8.88
CA TYR A 43 -6.97 -3.71 -8.83
C TYR A 43 -7.97 -3.56 -7.69
N MET A 44 -7.79 -2.57 -6.81
CA MET A 44 -8.58 -2.38 -5.58
C MET A 44 -8.63 -3.65 -4.72
N LEU A 45 -7.51 -4.37 -4.62
CA LEU A 45 -7.38 -5.63 -3.92
C LEU A 45 -6.46 -5.52 -2.70
N PHE A 46 -6.75 -6.34 -1.70
CA PHE A 46 -6.01 -6.39 -0.45
C PHE A 46 -5.41 -7.77 -0.20
N TRP A 47 -4.23 -7.81 0.41
CA TRP A 47 -3.69 -9.02 1.03
C TRP A 47 -3.46 -8.81 2.53
N THR A 48 -3.61 -9.89 3.29
CA THR A 48 -3.44 -9.92 4.75
C THR A 48 -2.04 -10.38 5.17
N SER A 49 -1.26 -10.93 4.23
CA SER A 49 0.12 -11.40 4.40
C SER A 49 0.96 -10.89 3.25
N ILE A 50 2.23 -10.58 3.52
CA ILE A 50 3.18 -10.15 2.49
C ILE A 50 3.50 -11.28 1.51
N ASP A 51 3.56 -12.52 2.01
CA ASP A 51 3.89 -13.71 1.23
C ASP A 51 2.82 -14.06 0.19
N ASP A 52 1.61 -13.53 0.37
CA ASP A 52 0.49 -13.76 -0.53
C ASP A 52 0.35 -12.64 -1.58
N VAL A 53 1.12 -11.54 -1.46
CA VAL A 53 0.97 -10.39 -2.35
C VAL A 53 1.28 -10.79 -3.79
N GLY A 54 0.32 -10.53 -4.67
CA GLY A 54 0.38 -10.87 -6.08
C GLY A 54 -0.38 -12.15 -6.44
N GLU A 55 -0.65 -13.02 -5.47
CA GLU A 55 -1.53 -14.18 -5.65
C GLU A 55 -3.00 -13.75 -5.59
N ILE A 56 -3.61 -13.60 -6.76
CA ILE A 56 -4.97 -13.05 -6.93
C ILE A 56 -6.05 -13.88 -6.22
N ASP A 57 -5.89 -15.21 -6.16
CA ASP A 57 -6.82 -16.11 -5.48
C ASP A 57 -6.80 -15.95 -3.95
N LYS A 58 -5.72 -15.41 -3.40
CA LYS A 58 -5.58 -15.06 -1.98
C LYS A 58 -5.96 -13.61 -1.66
N ALA A 59 -6.21 -12.80 -2.68
CA ALA A 59 -6.62 -11.42 -2.51
C ALA A 59 -8.01 -11.30 -1.90
N ARG A 60 -8.27 -10.15 -1.27
CA ARG A 60 -9.52 -9.82 -0.59
C ARG A 60 -10.11 -8.55 -1.20
N ASP A 61 -11.41 -8.60 -1.43
CA ASP A 61 -12.23 -7.46 -1.85
C ASP A 61 -13.04 -6.96 -0.65
N PHE A 62 -12.35 -6.28 0.27
CA PHE A 62 -12.99 -5.66 1.43
C PHE A 62 -13.82 -4.48 0.93
N LYS A 63 -15.15 -4.60 0.87
CA LYS A 63 -16.04 -3.49 0.51
C LYS A 63 -16.07 -2.43 1.62
N LEU A 64 -15.02 -1.61 1.70
CA LEU A 64 -14.82 -0.62 2.76
C LEU A 64 -15.79 0.56 2.62
N LYS A 65 -16.24 1.09 3.76
CA LYS A 65 -17.02 2.34 3.86
C LYS A 65 -16.13 3.52 4.23
N GLY A 66 -15.05 3.25 4.97
CA GLY A 66 -14.04 4.21 5.38
C GLY A 66 -12.88 4.37 4.38
N GLN A 67 -11.93 5.24 4.73
CA GLN A 67 -10.67 5.37 4.01
C GLN A 67 -9.62 4.44 4.61
N ILE A 68 -8.76 3.88 3.75
CA ILE A 68 -7.50 3.29 4.19
C ILE A 68 -6.51 4.40 4.56
N VAL A 69 -5.60 4.12 5.49
CA VAL A 69 -4.52 5.04 5.86
C VAL A 69 -3.17 4.36 5.64
N PRO A 70 -2.09 5.09 5.34
CA PRO A 70 -0.77 4.48 5.15
C PRO A 70 -0.27 3.92 6.47
N ALA A 71 0.39 2.76 6.43
CA ALA A 71 1.17 2.31 7.57
C ALA A 71 2.42 3.18 7.74
N THR A 72 2.75 3.52 8.97
CA THR A 72 3.96 4.28 9.31
C THR A 72 5.18 3.38 9.24
N LEU A 73 6.37 3.98 9.07
CA LEU A 73 7.63 3.23 9.09
C LEU A 73 7.87 2.52 10.43
N GLU A 74 7.40 3.12 11.54
CA GLU A 74 7.50 2.52 12.87
C GLU A 74 6.65 1.24 12.96
N GLU A 75 5.40 1.27 12.49
CA GLU A 75 4.52 0.09 12.44
C GLU A 75 5.13 -1.01 11.56
N ILE A 76 5.58 -0.66 10.35
CA ILE A 76 6.21 -1.62 9.43
C ILE A 76 7.48 -2.25 10.04
N SER A 77 8.27 -1.44 10.76
CA SER A 77 9.47 -1.91 11.46
C SER A 77 9.15 -2.86 12.62
N LYS A 78 8.10 -2.57 13.41
CA LYS A 78 7.64 -3.43 14.50
C LYS A 78 7.21 -4.82 14.02
N GLU A 79 6.61 -4.88 12.83
CA GLU A 79 6.22 -6.14 12.18
C GLU A 79 7.40 -6.84 11.47
N GLY A 80 8.62 -6.29 11.52
CA GLY A 80 9.81 -6.88 10.89
C GLY A 80 9.83 -6.78 9.35
N LEU A 81 9.00 -5.92 8.76
CA LEU A 81 8.80 -5.82 7.31
C LEU A 81 9.62 -4.71 6.64
N ILE A 82 10.50 -4.03 7.39
CA ILE A 82 11.24 -2.86 6.90
C ILE A 82 12.11 -3.17 5.68
N SER A 83 12.72 -4.36 5.63
CA SER A 83 13.56 -4.81 4.51
C SER A 83 12.77 -5.14 3.25
N SER A 84 11.45 -5.24 3.36
CA SER A 84 10.57 -5.53 2.22
C SER A 84 10.12 -4.25 1.51
N ILE A 85 10.40 -3.07 2.04
CA ILE A 85 10.05 -1.81 1.37
C ILE A 85 10.91 -1.66 0.12
N HIS A 86 10.27 -1.63 -1.05
CA HIS A 86 10.93 -1.45 -2.34
C HIS A 86 10.99 0.03 -2.76
N SER A 87 9.89 0.75 -2.54
CA SER A 87 9.79 2.16 -2.93
C SER A 87 8.84 2.92 -2.02
N VAL A 88 8.85 4.24 -2.17
CA VAL A 88 7.90 5.15 -1.52
C VAL A 88 7.08 5.83 -2.61
N LYS A 89 5.75 5.82 -2.45
CA LYS A 89 4.79 6.47 -3.34
C LYS A 89 4.13 7.62 -2.60
N GLN A 90 4.25 8.84 -3.12
CA GLN A 90 3.64 10.04 -2.55
C GLN A 90 2.58 10.60 -3.48
N TYR A 91 1.34 10.62 -3.03
CA TYR A 91 0.21 11.25 -3.69
C TYR A 91 0.13 12.74 -3.31
N ALA A 92 0.08 13.61 -4.30
CA ALA A 92 -0.33 15.00 -4.14
C ALA A 92 -1.84 15.10 -4.36
N ILE A 93 -2.57 15.57 -3.36
CA ILE A 93 -4.03 15.65 -3.37
C ILE A 93 -4.45 17.10 -3.23
N GLU A 94 -5.27 17.58 -4.15
CA GLU A 94 -5.86 18.92 -4.13
C GLU A 94 -7.37 18.82 -4.27
N ASN A 95 -8.11 19.41 -3.32
CA ASN A 95 -9.57 19.39 -3.29
C ASN A 95 -10.16 17.96 -3.40
N GLY A 96 -9.52 16.99 -2.75
CA GLY A 96 -9.94 15.59 -2.72
C GLY A 96 -9.56 14.77 -3.96
N LYS A 97 -8.87 15.35 -4.95
CA LYS A 97 -8.42 14.64 -6.15
C LYS A 97 -6.91 14.48 -6.17
N VAL A 98 -6.44 13.33 -6.63
CA VAL A 98 -5.02 13.12 -6.93
C VAL A 98 -4.66 13.98 -8.14
N VAL A 99 -3.67 14.85 -7.97
CA VAL A 99 -3.16 15.74 -9.04
C VAL A 99 -1.73 15.41 -9.45
N GLY A 100 -1.07 14.49 -8.74
CA GLY A 100 0.26 14.01 -9.08
C GLY A 100 0.71 12.89 -8.15
N ILE A 101 1.63 12.09 -8.66
CA ILE A 101 2.26 11.01 -7.93
C ILE A 101 3.78 11.16 -8.08
N THR A 102 4.50 11.04 -6.97
CA THR A 102 5.96 11.04 -6.94
C THR A 102 6.43 9.70 -6.39
N TYR A 103 7.38 9.09 -7.10
CA TYR A 103 8.00 7.83 -6.70
C TYR A 103 9.42 8.10 -6.23
N ILE A 104 9.77 7.53 -5.08
CA ILE A 104 11.14 7.50 -4.57
C ILE A 104 11.54 6.02 -4.57
N HIS A 105 12.46 5.68 -5.46
CA HIS A 105 13.07 4.36 -5.47
C HIS A 105 14.11 4.31 -4.36
N LEU A 106 14.05 3.28 -3.53
CA LEU A 106 15.09 3.01 -2.55
C LEU A 106 16.11 2.16 -3.31
N ASP A 107 17.26 2.74 -3.64
CA ASP A 107 18.32 2.03 -4.35
C ASP A 107 18.68 0.74 -3.60
N SER A 108 18.78 -0.35 -4.35
CA SER A 108 19.36 -1.62 -3.92
C SER A 108 20.86 -1.67 -4.21
#